data_AF-A0A517XSG7-F1
#
_entry.id   AF-A0A517XSG7-F1
#
_cell.length_a   1.000
_cell.length_b   1.000
_cell.length_c   1.000
_cell.angle_alpha   90.00
_cell.angle_beta   90.00
_cell.angle_gamma   90.00
#
_symmetry.space_group_name_H-M   'P 1'
#
loop_
_entity.id
_entity.type
_entity.pdbx_description
1 polymer ?
#
loop_
_entity_poly.entity_id
_entity_poly.type
_entity_poly.pdbx_seq_one_letter_code
_entity_poly.pdbx_strand_id
1 'polypeptide(L)'
;MIALEVVNADTATFDCSFGRGCEGVCCRNGRPSVDADEAARITALLPRVLPLLRPEARAVVEADGFLSNRKKLGQPMVRVAAGWCVLFNGGCTLHGIGAADGDPLMYKPSQCALFPLEKGDAGWYVRQWGYEGEQWTTLFCLNPANTARPAVEALEGELALAAKLDGVPG
;
A
#
# COMPACT_ATOMS: atom_id res chain seq x y z
N MET A 1 16.17 -11.63 15.72
CA MET A 1 15.17 -10.56 15.61
C MET A 1 15.75 -9.22 16.02
N ILE A 2 16.43 -8.57 15.08
CA ILE A 2 16.63 -7.12 15.12
C ILE A 2 15.34 -6.53 14.56
N ALA A 3 14.59 -5.80 15.39
CA ALA A 3 13.40 -5.10 14.94
C ALA A 3 13.82 -3.95 14.02
N LEU A 4 13.06 -3.70 12.95
CA LEU A 4 13.28 -2.55 12.09
C LEU A 4 13.24 -1.27 12.93
N GLU A 5 14.29 -0.45 12.88
CA GLU A 5 14.33 0.83 13.56
C GLU A 5 13.39 1.82 12.83
N VAL A 6 12.46 2.41 13.58
CA VAL A 6 11.52 3.42 13.09
C VAL A 6 11.73 4.70 13.88
N VAL A 7 12.13 5.76 13.20
CA VAL A 7 12.61 7.02 13.78
C VAL A 7 11.60 7.65 14.74
N ASN A 8 10.31 7.61 14.41
CA ASN A 8 9.25 8.20 15.24
C ASN A 8 8.41 7.15 15.99
N ALA A 9 8.93 5.93 16.20
CA ALA A 9 8.19 4.83 16.83
C ALA A 9 7.50 5.21 18.15
N ASP A 10 8.20 5.96 19.01
CA ASP A 10 7.73 6.31 20.36
C ASP A 10 6.52 7.26 20.37
N THR A 11 6.28 7.96 19.25
CA THR A 11 5.22 8.98 19.14
C THR A 11 4.23 8.68 18.03
N ALA A 12 4.56 7.75 17.14
CA ALA A 12 3.71 7.41 16.01
C ALA A 12 2.49 6.61 16.43
N THR A 13 1.33 7.06 15.96
CA THR A 13 0.06 6.35 16.14
C THR A 13 -0.51 6.00 14.78
N PHE A 14 -1.18 4.85 14.69
CA PHE A 14 -1.85 4.45 13.45
C PHE A 14 -2.97 3.46 13.72
N ASP A 15 -4.07 3.64 13.01
CA ASP A 15 -5.13 2.64 12.90
C ASP A 15 -5.81 2.78 11.54
N CYS A 16 -5.75 1.73 10.73
CA CYS A 16 -6.36 1.73 9.42
C CYS A 16 -7.88 1.78 9.55
N SER A 17 -8.50 2.88 9.11
CA SER A 17 -9.95 3.09 9.18
C SER A 17 -10.73 2.52 7.99
N PHE A 18 -10.11 1.68 7.15
CA PHE A 18 -10.79 1.03 6.04
C PHE A 18 -12.00 0.22 6.53
N GLY A 19 -13.15 0.40 5.89
CA GLY A 19 -14.42 -0.20 6.33
C GLY A 19 -15.03 0.44 7.59
N ARG A 20 -14.34 1.40 8.22
CA ARG A 20 -14.80 2.21 9.37
C ARG A 20 -14.85 3.70 9.00
N GLY A 21 -15.45 4.00 7.85
CA GLY A 21 -15.56 5.36 7.30
C GLY A 21 -14.50 5.72 6.25
N CYS A 22 -13.41 4.95 6.11
CA CYS A 22 -12.53 5.06 4.95
C CYS A 22 -12.97 4.08 3.86
N GLU A 23 -13.41 4.62 2.72
CA GLU A 23 -13.81 3.85 1.53
C GLU A 23 -12.62 3.51 0.62
N GLY A 24 -11.42 3.36 1.21
CA GLY A 24 -10.20 3.08 0.47
C GLY A 24 -9.65 4.28 -0.30
N VAL A 25 -9.83 5.50 0.21
CA VAL A 25 -9.35 6.75 -0.42
C VAL A 25 -7.83 6.75 -0.70
N CYS A 26 -7.03 5.96 0.02
CA CYS A 26 -5.63 5.71 -0.33
C CYS A 26 -5.45 5.01 -1.70
N CYS A 27 -6.42 4.24 -2.19
CA CYS A 27 -6.47 3.68 -3.55
C CYS A 27 -6.97 4.66 -4.61
N ARG A 28 -7.65 5.74 -4.20
CA ARG A 28 -8.08 6.83 -5.09
C ARG A 28 -6.92 7.80 -5.35
N ASN A 29 -6.20 8.13 -4.27
CA ASN A 29 -5.11 9.09 -4.28
C ASN A 29 -3.76 8.43 -4.57
N GLY A 30 -3.61 7.16 -4.18
CA GLY A 30 -2.42 6.36 -4.41
C GLY A 30 -2.37 5.76 -5.81
N ARG A 31 -1.19 5.87 -6.43
CA ARG A 31 -0.86 5.20 -7.70
C ARG A 31 0.56 4.66 -7.55
N PRO A 32 0.72 3.45 -7.00
CA PRO A 32 2.04 2.91 -6.73
C PRO A 32 2.80 2.73 -8.04
N SER A 33 4.11 3.00 -8.02
CA SER A 33 4.99 2.40 -9.00
C SER A 33 5.24 0.94 -8.64
N VAL A 34 5.55 0.15 -9.65
CA VAL A 34 5.70 -1.31 -9.52
C VAL A 34 7.01 -1.69 -10.20
N ASP A 35 7.88 -2.40 -9.47
CA ASP A 35 9.11 -2.93 -10.04
C ASP A 35 8.86 -4.17 -10.95
N ALA A 36 9.91 -4.71 -11.55
CA ALA A 36 9.78 -5.83 -12.48
C ALA A 36 9.28 -7.13 -11.80
N ASP A 37 9.71 -7.40 -10.57
CA ASP A 37 9.38 -8.63 -9.84
C ASP A 37 7.94 -8.56 -9.29
N GLU A 38 7.55 -7.40 -8.78
CA GLU A 38 6.17 -7.10 -8.44
C GLU A 38 5.25 -7.18 -9.66
N ALA A 39 5.68 -6.63 -10.80
CA ALA A 39 4.89 -6.68 -12.02
C ALA A 39 4.69 -8.10 -12.52
N ALA A 40 5.75 -8.93 -12.49
CA ALA A 40 5.67 -10.35 -12.85
C ALA A 40 4.72 -11.11 -11.90
N ARG A 41 4.82 -10.86 -10.59
CA ARG A 41 3.94 -11.48 -9.58
C ARG A 41 2.47 -11.11 -9.79
N ILE A 42 2.16 -9.83 -10.03
CA ILE A 42 0.79 -9.39 -10.31
C ILE A 42 0.29 -9.96 -11.63
N THR A 43 1.14 -10.01 -12.66
CA THR A 43 0.81 -10.59 -13.98
C THR A 43 0.41 -12.06 -13.86
N ALA A 44 1.18 -12.86 -13.12
CA ALA A 44 0.85 -14.27 -12.86
C ALA A 44 -0.48 -14.44 -12.10
N LEU A 45 -0.86 -13.44 -11.28
CA LEU A 45 -2.10 -13.44 -10.52
C LEU A 45 -3.32 -12.95 -11.32
N LEU A 46 -3.13 -12.33 -12.50
CA LEU A 46 -4.21 -11.73 -13.28
C LEU A 46 -5.42 -12.64 -13.51
N PRO A 47 -5.29 -13.96 -13.78
CA PRO A 47 -6.45 -14.84 -13.94
C PRO A 47 -7.38 -14.88 -12.72
N ARG A 48 -6.84 -14.68 -11.50
CA ARG A 48 -7.62 -14.61 -10.25
C ARG A 48 -8.11 -13.19 -9.97
N VAL A 49 -7.37 -12.18 -10.42
CA VAL A 49 -7.69 -10.75 -10.21
C VAL A 49 -8.81 -10.28 -11.12
N LEU A 50 -8.76 -10.62 -12.42
CA LEU A 50 -9.68 -10.10 -13.45
C LEU A 50 -11.17 -10.29 -13.12
N PRO A 51 -11.63 -11.45 -12.62
CA PRO A 51 -13.03 -11.65 -12.26
C PRO A 51 -13.50 -10.78 -11.09
N LEU A 52 -12.57 -10.27 -10.27
CA LEU A 52 -12.85 -9.47 -9.08
C LEU A 52 -12.77 -7.97 -9.33
N LEU A 53 -12.35 -7.54 -10.53
CA LEU A 53 -12.24 -6.13 -10.86
C LEU A 53 -13.61 -5.51 -11.13
N ARG A 54 -13.73 -4.20 -10.88
CA ARG A 54 -14.87 -3.41 -11.36
C ARG A 54 -14.93 -3.47 -12.89
N PRO A 55 -16.12 -3.48 -13.53
CA PRO A 55 -16.23 -3.65 -14.98
C PRO A 55 -15.36 -2.69 -15.80
N GLU A 56 -15.30 -1.41 -15.43
CA GLU A 56 -14.49 -0.41 -16.11
C GLU A 56 -12.98 -0.62 -15.93
N ALA A 57 -12.57 -1.14 -14.77
CA ALA A 57 -11.17 -1.45 -14.50
C ALA A 57 -10.75 -2.72 -15.25
N ARG A 58 -11.63 -3.73 -15.28
CA ARG A 58 -11.43 -4.97 -16.04
C ARG A 58 -11.22 -4.68 -17.52
N ALA A 59 -12.07 -3.87 -18.13
CA ALA A 59 -11.96 -3.50 -19.54
C ALA A 59 -10.60 -2.84 -19.85
N VAL A 60 -10.11 -1.95 -18.98
CA VAL A 60 -8.80 -1.31 -19.14
C VAL A 60 -7.67 -2.34 -19.00
N VAL A 61 -7.74 -3.23 -18.02
CA VAL A 61 -6.68 -4.23 -17.78
C VAL A 61 -6.62 -5.27 -18.89
N GLU A 62 -7.76 -5.72 -19.41
CA GLU A 62 -7.82 -6.67 -20.53
C GLU A 62 -7.30 -6.07 -21.84
N ALA A 63 -7.54 -4.78 -22.09
CA ALA A 63 -7.08 -4.10 -23.30
C ALA A 63 -5.58 -3.70 -23.22
N ASP A 64 -5.17 -3.11 -22.10
CA ASP A 64 -3.89 -2.38 -22.01
C ASP A 64 -2.94 -2.90 -20.91
N GLY A 65 -3.35 -3.94 -20.17
CA GLY A 65 -2.67 -4.37 -18.95
C GLY A 65 -2.90 -3.42 -17.77
N PHE A 66 -2.38 -3.77 -16.58
CA PHE A 66 -2.59 -2.98 -15.36
C PHE A 66 -1.57 -1.84 -15.16
N LEU A 67 -0.49 -1.80 -15.94
CA LEU A 67 0.57 -0.79 -15.86
C LEU A 67 0.39 0.30 -16.92
N SER A 68 0.66 1.54 -16.53
CA SER A 68 0.66 2.70 -17.42
C SER A 68 2.09 3.06 -17.86
N ASN A 69 2.20 3.87 -18.91
CA ASN A 69 3.49 4.44 -19.34
C ASN A 69 3.99 5.58 -18.44
N ARG A 70 3.18 6.05 -17.48
CA ARG A 70 3.62 7.04 -16.50
C ARG A 70 4.56 6.38 -15.51
N LYS A 71 5.61 7.10 -15.13
CA LYS A 71 6.63 6.60 -14.22
C LYS A 71 6.69 7.39 -12.92
N LYS A 72 6.93 6.68 -11.82
CA LYS A 72 7.32 7.22 -10.52
C LYS A 72 8.51 6.40 -10.04
N LEU A 73 9.55 7.04 -9.50
CA LEU A 73 10.83 6.39 -9.17
C LEU A 73 11.42 5.57 -10.33
N GLY A 74 11.27 6.05 -11.57
CA GLY A 74 11.74 5.35 -12.78
C GLY A 74 10.93 4.10 -13.19
N GLN A 75 9.96 3.69 -12.39
CA GLN A 75 9.14 2.49 -12.57
C GLN A 75 7.73 2.82 -13.08
N PRO A 76 7.10 1.93 -13.87
CA PRO A 76 5.73 2.14 -14.34
C PRO A 76 4.74 2.19 -13.18
N MET A 77 3.73 3.04 -13.31
CA MET A 77 2.67 3.18 -12.31
C MET A 77 1.44 2.34 -12.67
N VAL A 78 0.75 1.83 -11.64
CA VAL A 78 -0.55 1.16 -11.81
C VAL A 78 -1.58 2.12 -12.43
N ARG A 79 -2.37 1.60 -13.36
CA ARG A 79 -3.43 2.36 -14.05
C ARG A 79 -4.56 2.77 -13.12
N VAL A 80 -5.31 3.76 -13.60
CA VAL A 80 -6.52 4.26 -12.96
C VAL A 80 -7.68 4.16 -13.93
N ALA A 81 -8.83 3.68 -13.44
CA ALA A 81 -10.09 3.64 -14.17
C ALA A 81 -11.20 4.26 -13.30
N ALA A 82 -11.96 5.20 -13.89
CA ALA A 82 -13.00 5.97 -13.20
C ALA A 82 -12.54 6.62 -11.88
N GLY A 83 -11.30 7.11 -11.84
CA GLY A 83 -10.75 7.83 -10.68
C GLY A 83 -10.15 6.94 -9.58
N TRP A 84 -10.15 5.62 -9.72
CA TRP A 84 -9.56 4.68 -8.75
C TRP A 84 -8.49 3.80 -9.38
N CYS A 85 -7.53 3.33 -8.58
CA CYS A 85 -6.63 2.24 -8.96
C CYS A 85 -7.42 1.09 -9.62
N VAL A 86 -6.92 0.53 -10.73
CA VAL A 86 -7.60 -0.58 -11.43
C VAL A 86 -7.75 -1.83 -10.58
N LEU A 87 -6.97 -1.98 -9.51
CA LEU A 87 -7.04 -3.09 -8.55
C LEU A 87 -8.00 -2.82 -7.38
N PHE A 88 -8.75 -1.72 -7.41
CA PHE A 88 -9.74 -1.40 -6.39
C PHE A 88 -11.13 -1.93 -6.77
N ASN A 89 -11.76 -2.66 -5.85
CA ASN A 89 -13.17 -3.02 -5.86
C ASN A 89 -13.67 -3.17 -4.42
N GLY A 90 -14.10 -2.06 -3.79
CA GLY A 90 -14.52 -2.07 -2.37
C GLY A 90 -13.39 -2.52 -1.43
N GLY A 91 -12.14 -2.18 -1.78
CA GLY A 91 -10.91 -2.73 -1.21
C GLY A 91 -9.90 -3.08 -2.30
N CYS A 92 -8.64 -3.37 -1.94
CA CYS A 92 -7.65 -3.83 -2.91
C CYS A 92 -7.85 -5.32 -3.21
N THR A 93 -8.07 -5.69 -4.46
CA THR A 93 -8.28 -7.10 -4.85
C THR A 93 -7.05 -7.97 -4.54
N LEU A 94 -5.85 -7.42 -4.67
CA LEU A 94 -4.60 -8.12 -4.31
C LEU A 94 -4.51 -8.41 -2.80
N HIS A 95 -5.00 -7.48 -1.97
CA HIS A 95 -5.08 -7.71 -0.52
C HIS A 95 -6.07 -8.83 -0.20
N GLY A 96 -7.26 -8.81 -0.80
CA GLY A 96 -8.27 -9.85 -0.59
C GLY A 96 -7.80 -11.24 -1.01
N ILE A 97 -7.14 -11.34 -2.16
CA ILE A 97 -6.55 -12.60 -2.63
C ILE A 97 -5.42 -13.04 -1.69
N GLY A 98 -4.50 -12.14 -1.32
CA GLY A 98 -3.42 -12.46 -0.40
C GLY A 98 -3.94 -12.96 0.96
N ALA A 99 -4.95 -12.30 1.53
CA ALA A 99 -5.56 -12.72 2.77
C ALA A 99 -6.18 -14.13 2.67
N ALA A 100 -6.83 -14.45 1.55
CA ALA A 100 -7.35 -15.80 1.29
C ALA A 100 -6.24 -16.85 1.16
N ASP A 101 -5.05 -16.44 0.70
CA ASP A 101 -3.86 -17.29 0.59
C ASP A 101 -3.00 -17.29 1.87
N GLY A 102 -3.42 -16.58 2.91
CA GLY A 102 -2.79 -16.55 4.23
C GLY A 102 -1.87 -15.37 4.51
N ASP A 103 -1.62 -14.48 3.54
CA ASP A 103 -0.83 -13.25 3.72
C ASP A 103 -1.41 -12.07 2.92
N PRO A 104 -2.05 -11.08 3.58
CA PRO A 104 -2.66 -9.93 2.93
C PRO A 104 -1.68 -8.98 2.20
N LEU A 105 -0.37 -9.10 2.44
CA LEU A 105 0.66 -8.26 1.83
C LEU A 105 1.34 -8.95 0.63
N MET A 106 1.23 -10.28 0.52
CA MET A 106 1.96 -11.12 -0.44
C MET A 106 1.99 -10.57 -1.88
N TYR A 107 0.85 -10.10 -2.37
CA TYR A 107 0.70 -9.66 -3.75
C TYR A 107 0.68 -8.15 -3.94
N LYS A 108 0.58 -7.37 -2.86
CA LYS A 108 0.50 -5.91 -2.95
C LYS A 108 1.83 -5.35 -3.48
N PRO A 109 1.80 -4.28 -4.30
CA PRO A 109 2.98 -3.46 -4.53
C PRO A 109 3.51 -2.95 -3.18
N SER A 110 4.82 -2.98 -2.98
CA SER A 110 5.51 -2.58 -1.75
C SER A 110 5.07 -1.19 -1.27
N GLN A 111 4.96 -0.20 -2.18
CA GLN A 111 4.46 1.14 -1.86
C GLN A 111 3.05 1.17 -1.25
N CYS A 112 2.18 0.20 -1.60
CA CYS A 112 0.85 0.07 -1.02
C CYS A 112 0.81 -0.88 0.18
N ALA A 113 1.70 -1.87 0.20
CA ALA A 113 1.83 -2.80 1.31
C ALA A 113 2.34 -2.08 2.55
N LEU A 114 3.39 -1.25 2.39
CA LEU A 114 4.07 -0.58 3.48
C LEU A 114 3.33 0.63 4.04
N PHE A 115 2.32 1.18 3.37
CA PHE A 115 1.60 2.36 3.86
C PHE A 115 1.05 2.13 5.28
N PRO A 116 1.32 3.01 6.26
CA PRO A 116 1.89 4.37 6.15
C PRO A 116 3.40 4.47 6.43
N LEU A 117 4.11 3.34 6.51
CA LEU A 117 5.56 3.30 6.69
C LEU A 117 6.26 3.78 5.40
N GLU A 118 7.24 4.67 5.55
CA GLU A 118 8.04 5.22 4.46
C GLU A 118 9.51 5.30 4.88
N LYS A 119 10.43 5.19 3.91
CA LYS A 119 11.86 5.29 4.14
C LYS A 119 12.34 6.68 3.71
N GLY A 120 12.79 7.47 4.69
CA GLY A 120 13.43 8.76 4.48
C GLY A 120 14.95 8.68 4.63
N ASP A 121 15.61 9.84 4.59
CA ASP A 121 17.07 9.94 4.72
C ASP A 121 17.57 9.50 6.11
N ALA A 122 16.77 9.74 7.15
CA ALA A 122 17.09 9.37 8.54
C ALA A 122 16.73 7.92 8.89
N GLY A 123 16.10 7.18 7.98
CA GLY A 123 15.60 5.82 8.23
C GLY A 123 14.10 5.69 7.98
N TRP A 124 13.52 4.59 8.45
CA TRP A 124 12.09 4.36 8.34
C TRP A 124 11.31 5.22 9.32
N TYR A 125 10.16 5.73 8.90
CA TYR A 125 9.24 6.48 9.75
C TYR A 125 7.80 6.15 9.40
N VAL A 126 6.91 6.37 10.37
CA VAL A 126 5.47 6.29 10.15
C VAL A 126 4.99 7.67 9.73
N ARG A 127 4.42 7.75 8.53
CA ARG A 127 3.82 8.98 8.02
C ARG A 127 2.65 9.43 8.90
N GLN A 128 2.60 10.72 9.21
CA GLN A 128 1.55 11.34 10.01
C GLN A 128 1.31 12.79 9.58
N TRP A 129 0.12 13.32 9.81
CA TRP A 129 -0.17 14.74 9.56
C TRP A 129 0.81 15.64 10.30
N GLY A 130 1.42 16.58 9.57
CA GLY A 130 2.42 17.50 10.10
C GLY A 130 3.82 16.91 10.29
N TYR A 131 4.01 15.60 10.10
CA TYR A 131 5.32 14.96 10.13
C TYR A 131 5.95 14.96 8.73
N GLU A 132 7.21 15.39 8.61
CA GLU A 132 7.98 15.45 7.35
C GLU A 132 7.23 16.06 6.14
N GLY A 133 6.35 17.04 6.40
CA GLY A 133 5.59 17.69 5.33
C GLY A 133 4.56 16.76 4.66
N GLU A 134 3.98 15.82 5.40
CA GLU A 134 2.91 14.95 4.90
C GLU A 134 1.83 15.71 4.12
N GLN A 135 1.56 15.25 2.90
CA GLN A 135 0.65 15.88 1.95
C GLN A 135 -0.78 15.32 2.05
N TRP A 136 -0.95 14.14 2.64
CA TRP A 136 -2.23 13.44 2.75
C TRP A 136 -3.01 13.87 4.00
N THR A 137 -3.34 15.17 4.06
CA THR A 137 -4.06 15.82 5.17
C THR A 137 -5.55 15.48 5.26
N THR A 138 -6.06 14.62 4.37
CA THR A 138 -7.45 14.14 4.38
C THR A 138 -7.57 12.67 4.76
N LEU A 139 -6.45 11.94 4.86
CA LEU A 139 -6.45 10.57 5.35
C LEU A 139 -6.46 10.55 6.87
N PHE A 140 -7.65 10.40 7.45
CA PHE A 140 -7.85 10.41 8.89
C PHE A 140 -7.03 9.38 9.67
N CYS A 141 -6.63 8.26 9.05
CA CYS A 141 -5.75 7.28 9.69
C CYS A 141 -4.31 7.77 9.88
N LEU A 142 -3.90 8.86 9.22
CA LEU A 142 -2.61 9.53 9.42
C LEU A 142 -2.68 10.68 10.43
N ASN A 143 -3.87 11.01 10.95
CA ASN A 143 -4.01 12.05 11.97
C ASN A 143 -3.74 11.46 13.36
N PRO A 144 -2.69 11.90 14.07
CA PRO A 144 -2.40 11.40 15.42
C PRO A 144 -3.53 11.68 16.42
N ALA A 145 -4.38 12.69 16.17
CA ALA A 145 -5.52 12.99 17.03
C ALA A 145 -6.67 11.97 16.94
N ASN A 146 -6.66 11.07 15.93
CA ASN A 146 -7.76 10.15 15.67
C ASN A 146 -7.59 8.77 16.32
N THR A 147 -6.40 8.43 16.81
CA THR A 147 -6.13 7.15 17.45
C THR A 147 -4.99 7.27 18.44
N ALA A 148 -5.09 6.56 19.56
CA ALA A 148 -4.00 6.41 20.53
C ALA A 148 -3.22 5.10 20.32
N ARG A 149 -3.61 4.27 19.34
CA ARG A 149 -2.97 2.99 19.07
C ARG A 149 -1.54 3.21 18.57
N PRO A 150 -0.51 2.68 19.25
CA PRO A 150 0.87 2.79 18.77
C PRO A 150 1.01 2.20 17.37
N ALA A 151 1.69 2.92 16.47
CA ALA A 151 1.82 2.47 15.09
C ALA A 151 2.59 1.16 14.97
N VAL A 152 3.59 0.94 15.85
CA VAL A 152 4.37 -0.30 15.89
C VAL A 152 3.53 -1.55 16.19
N GLU A 153 2.41 -1.39 16.92
CA GLU A 153 1.45 -2.47 17.17
C GLU A 153 0.46 -2.67 16.03
N ALA A 154 0.21 -1.62 15.24
CA ALA A 154 -0.72 -1.65 14.12
C ALA A 154 -0.09 -2.18 12.82
N LEU A 155 1.24 -2.10 12.72
CA LEU A 155 1.99 -2.29 11.48
C LEU A 155 2.95 -3.48 11.53
N GLU A 156 2.66 -4.50 12.35
CA GLU A 156 3.55 -5.66 12.51
C GLU A 156 3.94 -6.31 11.16
N GLY A 157 2.96 -6.52 10.27
CA GLY A 157 3.19 -7.09 8.94
C GLY A 157 4.01 -6.17 8.03
N GLU A 158 3.73 -4.88 8.06
CA GLU A 158 4.44 -3.87 7.28
C GLU A 158 5.88 -3.68 7.76
N LEU A 159 6.12 -3.70 9.07
CA LEU A 159 7.46 -3.66 9.66
C LEU A 159 8.28 -4.89 9.27
N ALA A 160 7.67 -6.08 9.31
CA ALA A 160 8.32 -7.31 8.86
C ALA A 160 8.65 -7.26 7.36
N LEU A 161 7.74 -6.73 6.53
CA LEU A 161 7.98 -6.54 5.10
C LEU A 161 9.11 -5.53 4.85
N ALA A 162 9.13 -4.40 5.54
CA ALA A 162 10.18 -3.40 5.41
C ALA A 162 11.55 -3.95 5.85
N ALA A 163 11.62 -4.68 6.97
CA ALA A 163 12.83 -5.35 7.41
C ALA A 163 13.41 -6.28 6.34
N LYS A 164 12.53 -7.09 5.71
CA LYS A 164 12.92 -7.98 4.61
C LYS A 164 13.45 -7.21 3.39
N LEU A 165 12.79 -6.11 3.01
CA LEU A 165 13.19 -5.29 1.86
C LEU A 165 14.51 -4.54 2.11
N ASP A 166 14.80 -4.18 3.36
CA ASP A 166 16.06 -3.55 3.77
C ASP A 166 17.20 -4.55 4.01
N GLY A 167 16.94 -5.85 3.89
CA GLY A 167 17.93 -6.90 4.13
C GLY A 167 18.29 -7.08 5.60
N VAL A 168 17.43 -6.64 6.54
CA VAL A 168 17.60 -6.91 7.97
C VAL A 168 17.28 -8.39 8.25
N PRO A 169 18.20 -9.18 8.84
CA PRO A 169 17.95 -10.58 9.14
C PRO A 169 16.84 -10.75 10.20
N GLY A 170 15.89 -11.65 9.94
CA GLY A 170 14.86 -12.07 10.91
C GLY A 170 15.44 -12.80 12.11
#